data_AF-A2EAU7-F1
#
_entry.id   AF-A2EAU7-F1
#
_cell.length_a   1.000
_cell.length_b   1.000
_cell.length_c   1.000
_cell.angle_alpha   90.00
_cell.angle_beta   90.00
_cell.angle_gamma   90.00
#
_symmetry.space_group_name_H-M   'P 1'
#
loop_
_entity.id
_entity.type
_entity.pdbx_description
1 polymer ?
#
loop_
_entity_poly.entity_id
_entity_poly.type
_entity_poly.pdbx_seq_one_letter_code
_entity_poly.pdbx_strand_id
1 'polypeptide(L)'
;MSSTIETINEYAFSHCAMTNLTIINYCTTISNNAFANSNLRNITFPDSLVSIGSLVFVGCPCENITFYSKFKIINKNALTNSSVKYLYLHSIELIEEEAFYNSSIHVVQFPESANLSIKRYAFSYCDIDEIILPHGTENIARFAFRETQMNTLSIPSTLKNIVNWTFAGCQVKNLIIREGITEIPEFYFSLNDFVHVTLPSTLKSIGRYAFMWSWMNEISIPAGCNVSNNAFKNCEKLKNITIGANCIINKDAFILCNNTENIIVSENITYTDMVFLGMKNVSLTYTGVQDVTDTNATLNYQQIATNVNVPQNYENDTFCTIPITKKD
;
A
#
# COMPACT_ATOMS: atom_id res chain seq x y z
N MET A 1 -11.78 -39.89 -9.08
CA MET A 1 -12.83 -40.26 -8.09
C MET A 1 -14.09 -40.70 -8.81
N SER A 2 -15.05 -41.33 -8.12
CA SER A 2 -16.35 -41.76 -8.67
C SER A 2 -17.14 -40.60 -9.29
N SER A 3 -17.92 -40.86 -10.35
CA SER A 3 -18.71 -39.88 -11.11
C SER A 3 -19.98 -39.38 -10.40
N THR A 4 -20.02 -39.44 -9.07
CA THR A 4 -21.21 -39.12 -8.24
C THR A 4 -20.88 -38.35 -6.97
N ILE A 5 -19.60 -38.03 -6.70
CA ILE A 5 -19.21 -37.33 -5.47
C ILE A 5 -19.53 -35.85 -5.61
N GLU A 6 -20.58 -35.41 -4.92
CA GLU A 6 -20.98 -34.00 -4.85
C GLU A 6 -20.13 -33.20 -3.85
N THR A 7 -19.76 -33.82 -2.72
CA THR A 7 -19.01 -33.15 -1.65
C THR A 7 -17.79 -33.96 -1.23
N ILE A 8 -16.64 -33.29 -1.10
CA ILE A 8 -15.49 -33.78 -0.35
C ILE A 8 -15.65 -33.33 1.10
N ASN A 9 -15.80 -34.30 2.01
CA ASN A 9 -16.11 -34.04 3.40
C ASN A 9 -14.92 -33.47 4.19
N GLU A 10 -15.23 -32.99 5.39
CA GLU A 10 -14.24 -32.43 6.31
C GLU A 10 -13.13 -33.44 6.58
N TYR A 11 -11.88 -32.99 6.54
CA TYR A 11 -10.69 -33.81 6.77
C TYR A 11 -10.50 -35.03 5.84
N ALA A 12 -11.29 -35.18 4.76
CA ALA A 12 -11.33 -36.41 3.94
C ALA A 12 -9.97 -36.90 3.44
N PHE A 13 -9.05 -35.98 3.15
CA PHE A 13 -7.69 -36.24 2.69
C PHE A 13 -6.64 -35.49 3.53
N SER A 14 -6.97 -35.12 4.77
CA SER A 14 -6.01 -34.49 5.67
C SER A 14 -4.86 -35.47 5.99
N HIS A 15 -3.63 -34.95 6.08
CA HIS A 15 -2.40 -35.74 6.31
C HIS A 15 -2.14 -36.85 5.28
N CYS A 16 -2.77 -36.79 4.10
CA CYS A 16 -2.55 -37.78 3.06
C CYS A 16 -1.19 -37.60 2.35
N ALA A 17 -0.55 -38.71 2.02
CA ALA A 17 0.70 -38.73 1.27
C ALA A 17 0.50 -38.51 -0.25
N MET A 18 -0.75 -38.32 -0.71
CA MET A 18 -1.07 -38.14 -2.12
C MET A 18 -0.48 -36.82 -2.65
N THR A 19 0.17 -36.90 -3.82
CA THR A 19 0.83 -35.75 -4.45
C THR A 19 0.03 -35.14 -5.59
N ASN A 20 -0.88 -35.87 -6.22
CA ASN A 20 -1.67 -35.42 -7.35
C ASN A 20 -3.12 -35.89 -7.19
N LEU A 21 -4.08 -35.00 -7.44
CA LEU A 21 -5.50 -35.33 -7.41
C LEU A 21 -6.26 -34.65 -8.55
N THR A 22 -6.99 -35.44 -9.33
CA THR A 22 -7.98 -34.93 -10.26
C THR A 22 -9.38 -35.18 -9.71
N ILE A 23 -10.10 -34.10 -9.41
CA ILE A 23 -11.51 -34.16 -9.06
C ILE A 23 -12.29 -34.02 -10.36
N ILE A 24 -12.95 -35.09 -10.79
CA ILE A 24 -13.77 -35.11 -12.00
C ILE A 24 -15.17 -34.56 -11.70
N ASN A 25 -15.95 -34.31 -12.77
CA ASN A 25 -17.28 -33.70 -12.78
C ASN A 25 -18.17 -34.12 -11.59
N TYR A 26 -19.08 -33.22 -11.21
CA TYR A 26 -20.12 -33.33 -10.17
C TYR A 26 -19.75 -32.88 -8.77
N CYS A 27 -18.46 -32.77 -8.42
CA CYS A 27 -18.08 -32.16 -7.14
C CYS A 27 -18.42 -30.66 -7.15
N THR A 28 -19.26 -30.23 -6.21
CA THR A 28 -19.71 -28.84 -6.02
C THR A 28 -19.11 -28.20 -4.78
N THR A 29 -18.72 -29.00 -3.78
CA THR A 29 -18.21 -28.52 -2.49
C THR A 29 -17.01 -29.31 -1.98
N ILE A 30 -15.99 -28.60 -1.51
CA ILE A 30 -14.90 -29.14 -0.70
C ILE A 30 -15.03 -28.54 0.70
N SER A 31 -15.21 -29.39 1.71
CA SER A 31 -15.43 -28.95 3.10
C SER A 31 -14.13 -28.54 3.80
N ASN A 32 -14.25 -27.99 5.01
CA ASN A 32 -13.10 -27.50 5.77
C ASN A 32 -12.01 -28.57 5.94
N ASN A 33 -10.75 -28.15 5.96
CA ASN A 33 -9.59 -29.01 6.22
C ASN A 33 -9.46 -30.24 5.29
N ALA A 34 -10.20 -30.31 4.18
CA ALA A 34 -10.29 -31.53 3.37
C ALA A 34 -8.93 -32.04 2.88
N PHE A 35 -7.96 -31.17 2.63
CA PHE A 35 -6.60 -31.55 2.21
C PHE A 35 -5.52 -31.08 3.20
N ALA A 36 -5.89 -30.61 4.40
CA ALA A 36 -4.96 -29.99 5.33
C ALA A 36 -3.75 -30.89 5.64
N ASN A 37 -2.54 -30.32 5.58
CA ASN A 37 -1.26 -30.99 5.82
C ASN A 37 -1.02 -32.23 4.93
N SER A 38 -1.61 -32.29 3.74
CA SER A 38 -1.33 -33.34 2.76
C SER A 38 -0.12 -32.99 1.89
N ASN A 39 0.48 -34.00 1.24
CA ASN A 39 1.60 -33.82 0.32
C ASN A 39 1.18 -33.38 -1.08
N LEU A 40 -0.03 -32.82 -1.22
CA LEU A 40 -0.65 -32.48 -2.49
C LEU A 40 0.15 -31.36 -3.17
N ARG A 41 0.59 -31.61 -4.40
CA ARG A 41 1.36 -30.68 -5.24
C ARG A 41 0.53 -30.13 -6.39
N ASN A 42 -0.33 -30.98 -6.97
CA ASN A 42 -1.20 -30.61 -8.07
C ASN A 42 -2.63 -31.07 -7.79
N ILE A 43 -3.57 -30.16 -7.97
CA ILE A 43 -5.00 -30.45 -7.92
C ILE A 43 -5.72 -29.77 -9.07
N THR A 44 -6.54 -30.55 -9.78
CA THR A 44 -7.45 -30.03 -10.81
C THR A 44 -8.88 -30.14 -10.31
N PHE A 45 -9.57 -29.00 -10.30
CA PHE A 45 -10.99 -28.93 -9.94
C PHE A 45 -11.90 -29.10 -11.17
N PRO A 46 -13.14 -29.60 -10.99
CA PRO A 46 -14.12 -29.61 -12.06
C PRO A 46 -14.79 -28.23 -12.20
N ASP A 47 -15.33 -27.93 -13.39
CA ASP A 47 -16.15 -26.72 -13.66
C ASP A 47 -17.43 -26.65 -12.82
N SER A 48 -17.80 -27.76 -12.16
CA SER A 48 -18.93 -27.83 -11.23
C SER A 48 -18.60 -27.31 -9.83
N LEU A 49 -17.33 -27.13 -9.47
CA LEU A 49 -16.94 -26.73 -8.11
C LEU A 49 -17.37 -25.29 -7.84
N VAL A 50 -18.16 -25.11 -6.77
CA VAL A 50 -18.77 -23.82 -6.39
C VAL A 50 -18.10 -23.24 -5.15
N SER A 51 -17.71 -24.08 -4.19
CA SER A 51 -17.22 -23.63 -2.89
C SER A 51 -16.08 -24.49 -2.35
N ILE A 52 -15.11 -23.83 -1.70
CA ILE A 52 -14.07 -24.47 -0.88
C ILE A 52 -14.22 -23.97 0.56
N GLY A 53 -14.08 -24.87 1.54
CA GLY A 53 -14.14 -24.52 2.95
C GLY A 53 -12.88 -23.79 3.44
N SER A 54 -12.84 -23.53 4.74
CA SER A 54 -11.68 -22.98 5.41
C SER A 54 -10.56 -24.02 5.55
N LEU A 55 -9.30 -23.53 5.58
CA LEU A 55 -8.11 -24.35 5.84
C LEU A 55 -7.95 -25.55 4.88
N VAL A 56 -8.54 -25.50 3.68
CA VAL A 56 -8.58 -26.66 2.78
C VAL A 56 -7.19 -27.11 2.36
N PHE A 57 -6.28 -26.18 2.04
CA PHE A 57 -4.92 -26.47 1.57
C PHE A 57 -3.84 -26.01 2.55
N VAL A 58 -4.18 -25.78 3.82
CA VAL A 58 -3.19 -25.35 4.81
C VAL A 58 -2.06 -26.37 4.92
N GLY A 59 -0.81 -25.92 4.78
CA GLY A 59 0.37 -26.77 4.86
C GLY A 59 0.59 -27.69 3.64
N CYS A 60 -0.17 -27.53 2.56
CA CYS A 60 0.04 -28.28 1.32
C CYS A 60 1.09 -27.60 0.42
N PRO A 61 2.03 -28.37 -0.19
CA PRO A 61 3.00 -27.84 -1.15
C PRO A 61 2.40 -27.64 -2.55
N CYS A 62 1.12 -27.25 -2.65
CA CYS A 62 0.43 -27.07 -3.92
C CYS A 62 1.06 -25.92 -4.71
N GLU A 63 1.64 -26.20 -5.87
CA GLU A 63 2.26 -25.16 -6.72
C GLU A 63 1.29 -24.57 -7.73
N ASN A 64 0.42 -25.42 -8.28
CA ASN A 64 -0.53 -25.05 -9.32
C ASN A 64 -1.94 -25.40 -8.86
N ILE A 65 -2.75 -24.38 -8.59
CA ILE A 65 -4.19 -24.51 -8.35
C ILE A 65 -4.91 -23.59 -9.34
N THR A 66 -5.63 -24.20 -10.27
CA THR A 66 -6.45 -23.45 -11.22
C THR A 66 -7.86 -23.32 -10.66
N PHE A 67 -8.25 -22.10 -10.30
CA PHE A 67 -9.64 -21.77 -9.95
C PHE A 67 -10.44 -21.49 -11.22
N TYR A 68 -11.48 -22.29 -11.48
CA TYR A 68 -12.39 -22.07 -12.60
C TYR A 68 -13.45 -21.01 -12.27
N SER A 69 -14.17 -20.54 -13.30
CA SER A 69 -14.90 -19.26 -13.38
C SER A 69 -16.11 -19.06 -12.46
N LYS A 70 -16.25 -19.78 -11.34
CA LYS A 70 -17.41 -19.69 -10.45
C LYS A 70 -17.10 -19.30 -9.00
N PHE A 71 -15.84 -19.22 -8.60
CA PHE A 71 -15.50 -18.85 -7.23
C PHE A 71 -15.80 -17.38 -6.95
N LYS A 72 -16.87 -17.16 -6.19
CA LYS A 72 -17.24 -15.83 -5.65
C LYS A 72 -16.51 -15.52 -4.35
N ILE A 73 -16.14 -16.54 -3.59
CA ILE A 73 -15.51 -16.40 -2.27
C ILE A 73 -14.29 -17.31 -2.18
N ILE A 74 -13.15 -16.77 -1.72
CA ILE A 74 -12.05 -17.59 -1.18
C ILE A 74 -12.13 -17.52 0.33
N ASN A 75 -12.40 -18.66 0.95
CA ASN A 75 -12.70 -18.75 2.36
C ASN A 75 -11.49 -18.56 3.28
N LYS A 76 -11.79 -18.27 4.55
CA LYS A 76 -10.79 -18.00 5.59
C LYS A 76 -9.70 -19.09 5.63
N ASN A 77 -8.44 -18.66 5.59
CA ASN A 77 -7.26 -19.52 5.59
C ASN A 77 -7.21 -20.62 4.51
N ALA A 78 -8.02 -20.56 3.45
CA ALA A 78 -8.14 -21.66 2.49
C ALA A 78 -6.80 -22.08 1.88
N LEU A 79 -5.90 -21.12 1.65
CA LEU A 79 -4.60 -21.26 0.99
C LEU A 79 -3.50 -20.56 1.79
N THR A 80 -3.58 -20.58 3.13
CA THR A 80 -2.49 -20.10 4.01
C THR A 80 -1.26 -21.00 3.90
N ASN A 81 -0.05 -20.42 3.86
CA ASN A 81 1.23 -21.13 3.70
C ASN A 81 1.27 -22.00 2.43
N SER A 82 0.57 -21.57 1.38
CA SER A 82 0.47 -22.31 0.13
C SER A 82 1.59 -21.93 -0.83
N SER A 83 2.10 -22.89 -1.59
CA SER A 83 3.08 -22.64 -2.65
C SER A 83 2.47 -22.22 -3.99
N VAL A 84 1.20 -21.77 -4.00
CA VAL A 84 0.49 -21.46 -5.26
C VAL A 84 1.14 -20.27 -5.93
N LYS A 85 1.48 -20.43 -7.22
CA LYS A 85 2.16 -19.39 -8.00
C LYS A 85 1.23 -18.49 -8.79
N TYR A 86 0.14 -19.02 -9.32
CA TYR A 86 -0.76 -18.32 -10.24
C TYR A 86 -2.21 -18.40 -9.76
N LEU A 87 -2.88 -17.25 -9.67
CA LEU A 87 -4.30 -17.15 -9.32
C LEU A 87 -5.08 -16.40 -10.39
N TYR A 88 -6.07 -17.09 -10.98
CA TYR A 88 -6.98 -16.51 -11.98
C TYR A 88 -8.40 -16.48 -11.40
N LEU A 89 -8.82 -15.33 -10.86
CA LEU A 89 -10.02 -15.20 -10.04
C LEU A 89 -11.21 -14.60 -10.80
N HIS A 90 -11.65 -15.26 -11.88
CA HIS A 90 -12.59 -14.73 -12.88
C HIS A 90 -13.98 -14.25 -12.40
N SER A 91 -14.41 -14.58 -11.18
CA SER A 91 -15.74 -14.17 -10.66
C SER A 91 -15.71 -13.85 -9.17
N ILE A 92 -14.54 -13.48 -8.67
CA ILE A 92 -14.34 -13.23 -7.24
C ILE A 92 -15.05 -11.95 -6.78
N GLU A 93 -15.72 -12.05 -5.65
CA GLU A 93 -16.38 -10.94 -4.97
C GLU A 93 -15.74 -10.71 -3.59
N LEU A 94 -15.30 -11.77 -2.92
CA LEU A 94 -14.78 -11.72 -1.55
C LEU A 94 -13.57 -12.63 -1.34
N ILE A 95 -12.50 -12.06 -0.79
CA ILE A 95 -11.37 -12.81 -0.25
C ILE A 95 -11.38 -12.66 1.26
N GLU A 96 -11.62 -13.76 1.97
CA GLU A 96 -11.75 -13.77 3.43
C GLU A 96 -10.40 -13.66 4.16
N GLU A 97 -10.48 -13.58 5.49
CA GLU A 97 -9.34 -13.38 6.37
C GLU A 97 -8.26 -14.45 6.16
N GLU A 98 -7.00 -14.02 6.03
CA GLU A 98 -5.83 -14.89 5.88
C GLU A 98 -5.91 -15.90 4.71
N ALA A 99 -6.83 -15.70 3.76
CA ALA A 99 -7.10 -16.63 2.65
C ALA A 99 -5.82 -17.12 1.93
N PHE A 100 -4.85 -16.23 1.75
CA PHE A 100 -3.55 -16.49 1.13
C PHE A 100 -2.36 -16.09 2.02
N TYR A 101 -2.54 -16.00 3.34
CA TYR A 101 -1.47 -15.56 4.25
C TYR A 101 -0.18 -16.37 4.05
N ASN A 102 0.95 -15.67 3.89
CA ASN A 102 2.28 -16.26 3.71
C ASN A 102 2.38 -17.25 2.54
N SER A 103 1.80 -16.89 1.38
CA SER A 103 1.78 -17.72 0.18
C SER A 103 2.60 -17.13 -0.97
N SER A 104 3.27 -17.99 -1.75
CA SER A 104 4.25 -17.59 -2.78
C SER A 104 3.63 -17.24 -4.14
N ILE A 105 2.57 -16.42 -4.13
CA ILE A 105 1.76 -16.12 -5.31
C ILE A 105 2.42 -15.06 -6.18
N HIS A 106 2.96 -15.44 -7.34
CA HIS A 106 3.64 -14.52 -8.24
C HIS A 106 2.64 -13.65 -9.03
N VAL A 107 1.52 -14.22 -9.48
CA VAL A 107 0.53 -13.52 -10.32
C VAL A 107 -0.87 -13.70 -9.76
N VAL A 108 -1.58 -12.57 -9.61
CA VAL A 108 -3.02 -12.54 -9.30
C VAL A 108 -3.75 -11.75 -10.37
N GLN A 109 -4.67 -12.41 -11.07
CA GLN A 109 -5.53 -11.78 -12.06
C GLN A 109 -6.97 -11.72 -11.58
N PHE A 110 -7.53 -10.51 -11.64
CA PHE A 110 -8.92 -10.22 -11.33
C PHE A 110 -9.67 -9.74 -12.58
N PRO A 111 -11.00 -9.91 -12.64
CA PRO A 111 -11.83 -9.26 -13.65
C PRO A 111 -11.79 -7.74 -13.43
N GLU A 112 -11.58 -6.96 -14.47
CA GLU A 112 -11.49 -5.49 -14.36
C GLU A 112 -12.72 -4.86 -13.69
N SER A 113 -13.90 -5.44 -13.94
CA SER A 113 -15.20 -5.01 -13.42
C SER A 113 -15.57 -5.60 -12.06
N ALA A 114 -14.70 -6.41 -11.43
CA ALA A 114 -15.04 -7.07 -10.17
C ALA A 114 -15.28 -6.04 -9.04
N ASN A 115 -16.34 -6.29 -8.27
CA ASN A 115 -16.59 -5.60 -7.02
C ASN A 115 -15.95 -6.41 -5.89
N LEU A 116 -14.66 -6.18 -5.67
CA LEU A 116 -13.85 -6.99 -4.79
C LEU A 116 -13.80 -6.42 -3.36
N SER A 117 -14.04 -7.28 -2.36
CA SER A 117 -13.69 -7.01 -0.96
C SER A 117 -12.58 -7.94 -0.49
N ILE A 118 -11.53 -7.38 0.09
CA ILE A 118 -10.38 -8.10 0.64
C ILE A 118 -10.34 -7.93 2.15
N LYS A 119 -10.38 -9.03 2.89
CA LYS A 119 -10.41 -9.04 4.37
C LYS A 119 -9.00 -9.05 4.96
N ARG A 120 -8.95 -9.03 6.30
CA ARG A 120 -7.71 -8.81 7.07
C ARG A 120 -6.69 -9.89 6.73
N TYR A 121 -5.44 -9.48 6.56
CA TYR A 121 -4.32 -10.37 6.28
C TYR A 121 -4.43 -11.26 5.03
N ALA A 122 -5.40 -11.02 4.15
CA ALA A 122 -5.72 -11.91 3.05
C ALA A 122 -4.52 -12.28 2.17
N PHE A 123 -3.63 -11.32 1.90
CA PHE A 123 -2.41 -11.49 1.11
C PHE A 123 -1.14 -11.15 1.92
N SER A 124 -1.20 -10.99 3.26
CA SER A 124 -0.01 -10.63 4.02
C SER A 124 1.12 -11.63 3.82
N TYR A 125 2.35 -11.13 3.76
CA TYR A 125 3.56 -11.94 3.56
C TYR A 125 3.55 -12.76 2.26
N CYS A 126 2.80 -12.32 1.24
CA CYS A 126 2.88 -12.90 -0.11
C CYS A 126 4.02 -12.27 -0.92
N ASP A 127 4.40 -12.93 -2.01
CA ASP A 127 5.41 -12.44 -2.96
C ASP A 127 4.80 -12.30 -4.35
N ILE A 128 4.13 -11.15 -4.61
CA ILE A 128 3.29 -10.91 -5.78
C ILE A 128 3.98 -9.93 -6.74
N ASP A 129 4.52 -10.42 -7.85
CA ASP A 129 5.24 -9.60 -8.83
C ASP A 129 4.42 -8.37 -9.31
N GLU A 130 3.14 -8.61 -9.60
CA GLU A 130 2.19 -7.61 -10.08
C GLU A 130 0.77 -7.90 -9.56
N ILE A 131 0.13 -6.86 -9.01
CA ILE A 131 -1.28 -6.88 -8.63
C ILE A 131 -1.99 -5.64 -9.16
N ILE A 132 -3.00 -5.86 -10.00
CA ILE A 132 -3.90 -4.81 -10.48
C ILE A 132 -5.25 -5.01 -9.80
N LEU A 133 -5.56 -4.16 -8.82
CA LEU A 133 -6.86 -4.18 -8.16
C LEU A 133 -7.96 -3.75 -9.15
N PRO A 134 -9.09 -4.48 -9.24
CA PRO A 134 -10.24 -4.09 -10.04
C PRO A 134 -10.72 -2.68 -9.72
N HIS A 135 -11.24 -1.97 -10.72
CA HIS A 135 -11.77 -0.62 -10.52
C HIS A 135 -12.95 -0.61 -9.54
N GLY A 136 -13.70 -1.71 -9.42
CA GLY A 136 -14.80 -1.86 -8.47
C GLY A 136 -14.37 -2.16 -7.03
N THR A 137 -13.07 -2.20 -6.72
CA THR A 137 -12.59 -2.54 -5.37
C THR A 137 -12.90 -1.43 -4.36
N GLU A 138 -13.89 -1.65 -3.51
CA GLU A 138 -14.31 -0.63 -2.52
C GLU A 138 -13.69 -0.82 -1.14
N ASN A 139 -13.28 -2.05 -0.79
CA ASN A 139 -12.99 -2.44 0.58
C ASN A 139 -11.73 -3.32 0.69
N ILE A 140 -10.66 -2.78 1.27
CA ILE A 140 -9.45 -3.53 1.62
C ILE A 140 -9.19 -3.36 3.10
N ALA A 141 -9.24 -4.45 3.85
CA ALA A 141 -9.14 -4.42 5.31
C ALA A 141 -7.70 -4.27 5.82
N ARG A 142 -7.59 -3.99 7.13
CA ARG A 142 -6.33 -3.78 7.85
C ARG A 142 -5.36 -4.92 7.57
N PHE A 143 -4.12 -4.58 7.25
CA PHE A 143 -3.03 -5.52 6.96
C PHE A 143 -3.22 -6.42 5.74
N ALA A 144 -4.25 -6.24 4.89
CA ALA A 144 -4.52 -7.16 3.79
C ALA A 144 -3.31 -7.47 2.89
N PHE A 145 -2.41 -6.51 2.70
CA PHE A 145 -1.17 -6.64 1.91
C PHE A 145 0.10 -6.39 2.72
N ARG A 146 0.05 -6.48 4.05
CA ARG A 146 1.23 -6.22 4.89
C ARG A 146 2.37 -7.18 4.55
N GLU A 147 3.56 -6.66 4.33
CA GLU A 147 4.77 -7.40 3.95
C GLU A 147 4.59 -8.18 2.63
N THR A 148 3.68 -7.74 1.77
CA THR A 148 3.45 -8.34 0.46
C THR A 148 4.32 -7.67 -0.58
N GLN A 149 5.29 -8.38 -1.14
CA GLN A 149 6.17 -7.80 -2.16
C GLN A 149 5.38 -7.54 -3.43
N MET A 150 5.49 -6.32 -3.99
CA MET A 150 4.89 -5.95 -5.26
C MET A 150 5.65 -4.81 -5.96
N ASN A 151 5.79 -4.85 -7.28
CA ASN A 151 6.56 -3.82 -8.00
C ASN A 151 5.80 -2.49 -8.14
N THR A 152 4.50 -2.55 -8.49
CA THR A 152 3.66 -1.38 -8.76
C THR A 152 2.34 -1.51 -8.02
N LEU A 153 1.87 -0.41 -7.44
CA LEU A 153 0.59 -0.31 -6.74
C LEU A 153 -0.17 0.93 -7.22
N SER A 154 -1.36 0.72 -7.76
CA SER A 154 -2.31 1.80 -8.04
C SER A 154 -3.52 1.68 -7.12
N ILE A 155 -3.75 2.71 -6.30
CA ILE A 155 -4.93 2.80 -5.43
C ILE A 155 -6.08 3.39 -6.26
N PRO A 156 -7.17 2.63 -6.50
CA PRO A 156 -8.29 3.12 -7.30
C PRO A 156 -9.05 4.22 -6.56
N SER A 157 -9.64 5.16 -7.31
CA SER A 157 -10.43 6.27 -6.76
C SER A 157 -11.73 5.84 -6.06
N THR A 158 -12.14 4.59 -6.28
CA THR A 158 -13.33 3.95 -5.70
C THR A 158 -13.12 3.39 -4.31
N LEU A 159 -11.87 3.33 -3.82
CA LEU A 159 -11.56 2.77 -2.51
C LEU A 159 -12.16 3.65 -1.40
N LYS A 160 -13.21 3.16 -0.73
CA LYS A 160 -13.93 3.89 0.32
C LYS A 160 -13.27 3.72 1.68
N ASN A 161 -12.78 2.51 1.95
CA ASN A 161 -12.18 2.13 3.22
C ASN A 161 -10.67 2.06 3.09
N ILE A 162 -10.01 3.14 3.50
CA ILE A 162 -8.55 3.25 3.59
C ILE A 162 -8.20 3.11 5.07
N VAL A 163 -7.61 1.97 5.46
CA VAL A 163 -7.43 1.58 6.86
C VAL A 163 -5.95 1.35 7.20
N ASN A 164 -5.55 1.63 8.45
CA ASN A 164 -4.14 1.64 8.85
C ASN A 164 -3.39 0.35 8.45
N TRP A 165 -2.09 0.48 8.14
CA TRP A 165 -1.17 -0.64 7.87
C TRP A 165 -1.50 -1.56 6.66
N THR A 166 -2.40 -1.18 5.75
CA THR A 166 -2.81 -2.07 4.66
C THR A 166 -1.65 -2.45 3.72
N PHE A 167 -0.79 -1.51 3.36
CA PHE A 167 0.34 -1.69 2.44
C PHE A 167 1.70 -1.39 3.10
N ALA A 168 1.83 -1.73 4.39
CA ALA A 168 3.10 -1.60 5.10
C ALA A 168 4.05 -2.74 4.70
N GLY A 169 5.31 -2.45 4.36
CA GLY A 169 6.31 -3.48 4.07
C GLY A 169 6.26 -4.08 2.66
N CYS A 170 5.59 -3.42 1.70
CA CYS A 170 5.28 -4.05 0.40
C CYS A 170 6.38 -3.95 -0.67
N GLN A 171 7.52 -3.30 -0.38
CA GLN A 171 8.60 -2.98 -1.32
C GLN A 171 8.13 -2.39 -2.67
N VAL A 172 7.03 -1.63 -2.64
CA VAL A 172 6.46 -0.98 -3.83
C VAL A 172 7.46 0.01 -4.39
N LYS A 173 7.75 -0.08 -5.70
CA LYS A 173 8.61 0.89 -6.40
C LYS A 173 7.82 2.06 -6.97
N ASN A 174 6.63 1.81 -7.52
CA ASN A 174 5.79 2.82 -8.14
C ASN A 174 4.42 2.89 -7.46
N LEU A 175 4.14 4.00 -6.79
CA LEU A 175 2.86 4.25 -6.13
C LEU A 175 2.08 5.35 -6.85
N ILE A 176 0.87 5.02 -7.29
CA ILE A 176 -0.09 5.97 -7.86
C ILE A 176 -1.36 5.96 -7.02
N ILE A 177 -1.63 7.07 -6.33
CA ILE A 177 -2.90 7.29 -5.62
C ILE A 177 -3.77 8.17 -6.50
N ARG A 178 -4.92 7.66 -6.95
CA ARG A 178 -5.77 8.36 -7.91
C ARG A 178 -6.56 9.51 -7.29
N GLU A 179 -6.94 10.46 -8.15
CA GLU A 179 -7.83 11.57 -7.80
C GLU A 179 -9.15 11.07 -7.19
N GLY A 180 -9.64 11.80 -6.19
CA GLY A 180 -10.80 11.43 -5.38
C GLY A 180 -10.43 10.86 -4.00
N ILE A 181 -9.20 10.36 -3.82
CA ILE A 181 -8.70 9.95 -2.50
C ILE A 181 -8.37 11.19 -1.67
N THR A 182 -8.88 11.24 -0.43
CA THR A 182 -8.76 12.39 0.47
C THR A 182 -7.87 12.14 1.69
N GLU A 183 -7.54 10.89 2.02
CA GLU A 183 -6.79 10.55 3.22
C GLU A 183 -5.85 9.35 3.00
N ILE A 184 -4.65 9.44 3.58
CA ILE A 184 -3.74 8.30 3.76
C ILE A 184 -3.64 8.03 5.27
N PRO A 185 -4.05 6.85 5.77
CA PRO A 185 -4.06 6.54 7.20
C PRO A 185 -2.69 6.28 7.83
N GLU A 186 -2.71 5.97 9.12
CA GLU A 186 -1.52 5.63 9.91
C GLU A 186 -0.80 4.40 9.35
N PHE A 187 0.54 4.46 9.25
CA PHE A 187 1.41 3.39 8.74
C PHE A 187 1.02 2.80 7.37
N TYR A 188 0.17 3.48 6.59
CA TYR A 188 -0.47 2.87 5.43
C TYR A 188 0.53 2.37 4.37
N PHE A 189 1.61 3.11 4.17
CA PHE A 189 2.69 2.86 3.21
C PHE A 189 4.08 2.81 3.87
N SER A 190 4.17 2.59 5.19
CA SER A 190 5.47 2.54 5.88
C SER A 190 6.33 1.37 5.38
N LEU A 191 7.65 1.49 5.46
CA LEU A 191 8.61 0.41 5.11
C LEU A 191 8.50 -0.01 3.64
N ASN A 192 8.52 0.95 2.71
CA ASN A 192 8.43 0.68 1.27
C ASN A 192 9.57 1.31 0.48
N ASP A 193 9.93 0.67 -0.62
CA ASP A 193 11.08 1.02 -1.46
C ASP A 193 10.71 1.90 -2.66
N PHE A 194 9.84 2.88 -2.44
CA PHE A 194 9.31 3.73 -3.51
C PHE A 194 10.44 4.42 -4.26
N VAL A 195 10.39 4.37 -5.59
CA VAL A 195 11.17 5.22 -6.49
C VAL A 195 10.33 6.43 -6.91
N HIS A 196 9.05 6.19 -7.19
CA HIS A 196 8.09 7.20 -7.64
C HIS A 196 6.81 7.15 -6.80
N VAL A 197 6.38 8.32 -6.31
CA VAL A 197 5.13 8.50 -5.57
C VAL A 197 4.33 9.63 -6.22
N THR A 198 3.10 9.32 -6.64
CA THR A 198 2.15 10.33 -7.13
C THR A 198 0.98 10.46 -6.15
N LEU A 199 0.88 11.63 -5.52
CA LEU A 199 -0.23 12.01 -4.65
C LEU A 199 -1.27 12.82 -5.44
N PRO A 200 -2.58 12.64 -5.21
CA PRO A 200 -3.61 13.39 -5.91
C PRO A 200 -3.80 14.78 -5.30
N SER A 201 -4.28 15.71 -6.11
CA SER A 201 -4.62 17.08 -5.66
C SER A 201 -5.79 17.10 -4.66
N THR A 202 -6.65 16.08 -4.64
CA THR A 202 -7.74 15.93 -3.67
C THR A 202 -7.30 15.51 -2.26
N LEU A 203 -6.02 15.17 -2.05
CA LEU A 203 -5.54 14.63 -0.78
C LEU A 203 -5.55 15.71 0.31
N LYS A 204 -6.26 15.44 1.41
CA LYS A 204 -6.43 16.37 2.54
C LYS A 204 -5.59 15.99 3.75
N SER A 205 -5.25 14.71 3.94
CA SER A 205 -4.46 14.28 5.10
C SER A 205 -3.51 13.11 4.79
N ILE A 206 -2.35 13.17 5.43
CA ILE A 206 -1.37 12.09 5.52
C ILE A 206 -1.19 11.74 6.99
N GLY A 207 -1.46 10.49 7.34
CA GLY A 207 -1.52 9.97 8.69
C GLY A 207 -0.15 9.80 9.33
N ARG A 208 -0.16 9.57 10.64
CA ARG A 208 1.06 9.41 11.43
C ARG A 208 1.85 8.20 10.91
N TYR A 209 3.17 8.37 10.73
CA TYR A 209 4.05 7.33 10.17
C TYR A 209 3.64 6.76 8.80
N ALA A 210 2.77 7.43 8.03
CA ALA A 210 2.20 6.89 6.79
C ALA A 210 3.25 6.40 5.78
N PHE A 211 4.39 7.08 5.70
CA PHE A 211 5.53 6.78 4.83
C PHE A 211 6.83 6.64 5.65
N MET A 212 6.75 6.25 6.93
CA MET A 212 7.94 6.09 7.76
C MET A 212 8.86 5.01 7.18
N TRP A 213 10.18 5.28 7.17
CA TRP A 213 11.21 4.38 6.61
C TRP A 213 10.97 4.00 5.14
N SER A 214 10.51 4.96 4.33
CA SER A 214 10.33 4.76 2.89
C SER A 214 11.48 5.35 2.08
N TRP A 215 11.81 4.73 0.93
CA TRP A 215 13.02 5.06 0.15
C TRP A 215 12.81 5.98 -1.06
N MET A 216 11.76 6.81 -1.03
CA MET A 216 11.48 7.77 -2.11
C MET A 216 12.56 8.85 -2.24
N ASN A 217 12.85 9.26 -3.49
CA ASN A 217 13.80 10.33 -3.80
C ASN A 217 13.16 11.72 -3.72
N GLU A 218 11.87 11.82 -4.00
CA GLU A 218 11.13 13.07 -4.00
C GLU A 218 9.69 12.88 -3.52
N ILE A 219 9.12 13.96 -2.99
CA ILE A 219 7.70 14.02 -2.65
C ILE A 219 7.13 15.42 -2.89
N SER A 220 5.92 15.47 -3.44
CA SER A 220 5.16 16.71 -3.59
C SER A 220 3.86 16.61 -2.78
N ILE A 221 3.76 17.42 -1.74
CA ILE A 221 2.59 17.50 -0.86
C ILE A 221 1.59 18.48 -1.48
N PRO A 222 0.35 18.04 -1.78
CA PRO A 222 -0.65 18.90 -2.41
C PRO A 222 -1.11 20.01 -1.46
N ALA A 223 -1.55 21.12 -2.03
CA ALA A 223 -2.01 22.29 -1.28
C ALA A 223 -3.18 21.92 -0.33
N GLY A 224 -3.18 22.51 0.87
CA GLY A 224 -4.21 22.27 1.88
C GLY A 224 -4.07 20.93 2.62
N CYS A 225 -3.02 20.15 2.37
CA CYS A 225 -2.86 18.84 2.99
C CYS A 225 -2.32 18.95 4.44
N ASN A 226 -2.89 18.17 5.34
CA ASN A 226 -2.45 18.02 6.72
C ASN A 226 -1.53 16.78 6.87
N VAL A 227 -0.24 17.02 7.07
CA VAL A 227 0.78 15.99 7.24
C VAL A 227 1.02 15.75 8.72
N SER A 228 0.57 14.60 9.22
CA SER A 228 0.61 14.22 10.63
C SER A 228 2.03 13.95 11.14
N ASN A 229 2.15 13.79 12.47
CA ASN A 229 3.45 13.56 13.12
C ASN A 229 4.21 12.39 12.49
N ASN A 230 5.51 12.57 12.29
CA ASN A 230 6.41 11.52 11.80
C ASN A 230 6.00 10.88 10.46
N ALA A 231 5.12 11.50 9.65
CA ALA A 231 4.59 10.91 8.43
C ALA A 231 5.68 10.38 7.47
N PHE A 232 6.80 11.09 7.34
CA PHE A 232 7.95 10.76 6.51
C PHE A 232 9.23 10.55 7.35
N LYS A 233 9.08 10.11 8.61
CA LYS A 233 10.24 9.87 9.49
C LYS A 233 11.20 8.86 8.86
N ASN A 234 12.51 9.15 8.91
CA ASN A 234 13.58 8.30 8.37
C ASN A 234 13.43 7.97 6.88
N CYS A 235 12.86 8.87 6.07
CA CYS A 235 12.96 8.76 4.61
C CYS A 235 14.35 9.19 4.14
N GLU A 236 15.38 8.40 4.45
CA GLU A 236 16.78 8.79 4.27
C GLU A 236 17.19 9.00 2.80
N LYS A 237 16.42 8.52 1.83
CA LYS A 237 16.68 8.76 0.39
C LYS A 237 16.02 10.02 -0.15
N LEU A 238 15.19 10.69 0.64
CA LEU A 238 14.42 11.85 0.21
C LEU A 238 15.32 13.05 -0.01
N LYS A 239 15.50 13.43 -1.28
CA LYS A 239 16.32 14.56 -1.73
C LYS A 239 15.51 15.82 -1.96
N ASN A 240 14.30 15.70 -2.52
CA ASN A 240 13.50 16.84 -2.94
C ASN A 240 12.13 16.81 -2.26
N ILE A 241 11.78 17.90 -1.59
CA ILE A 241 10.46 18.06 -0.95
C ILE A 241 9.79 19.30 -1.53
N THR A 242 8.56 19.13 -2.02
CA THR A 242 7.70 20.26 -2.39
C THR A 242 6.48 20.28 -1.46
N ILE A 243 6.17 21.42 -0.87
CA ILE A 243 5.00 21.60 0.00
C ILE A 243 4.12 22.70 -0.57
N GLY A 244 2.89 22.33 -0.97
CA GLY A 244 1.89 23.25 -1.49
C GLY A 244 1.38 24.25 -0.45
N ALA A 245 0.69 25.29 -0.92
CA ALA A 245 0.16 26.34 -0.06
C ALA A 245 -0.86 25.79 0.96
N ASN A 246 -1.06 26.51 2.07
CA ASN A 246 -2.07 26.20 3.08
C ASN A 246 -1.94 24.81 3.75
N CYS A 247 -0.77 24.18 3.68
CA CYS A 247 -0.55 22.90 4.35
C CYS A 247 -0.36 23.07 5.86
N ILE A 248 -0.67 22.02 6.62
CA ILE A 248 -0.30 21.89 8.03
C ILE A 248 0.73 20.77 8.14
N ILE A 249 1.93 21.09 8.60
CA ILE A 249 3.01 20.11 8.75
C ILE A 249 3.29 19.91 10.24
N ASN A 250 2.89 18.74 10.74
CA ASN A 250 2.94 18.43 12.16
C ASN A 250 4.32 17.90 12.61
N LYS A 251 4.42 17.63 13.90
CA LYS A 251 5.67 17.45 14.60
C LYS A 251 6.49 16.33 13.99
N ASP A 252 7.78 16.58 13.78
CA ASP A 252 8.73 15.59 13.29
C ASP A 252 8.34 14.97 11.93
N ALA A 253 7.46 15.60 11.14
CA ALA A 253 6.91 15.00 9.91
C ALA A 253 8.00 14.52 8.94
N PHE A 254 9.12 15.25 8.84
CA PHE A 254 10.28 14.90 8.01
C PHE A 254 11.55 14.68 8.85
N ILE A 255 11.41 14.28 10.11
CA ILE A 255 12.55 14.03 11.00
C ILE A 255 13.49 12.96 10.39
N LEU A 256 14.79 13.19 10.49
CA LEU A 256 15.85 12.31 10.01
C LEU A 256 15.82 12.03 8.49
N CYS A 257 15.23 12.92 7.68
CA CYS A 257 15.42 12.94 6.23
C CYS A 257 16.76 13.63 5.87
N ASN A 258 17.87 13.07 6.35
CA ASN A 258 19.16 13.77 6.41
C ASN A 258 19.81 14.07 5.04
N ASN A 259 19.37 13.40 3.96
CA ASN A 259 19.90 13.61 2.60
C ASN A 259 19.04 14.56 1.76
N THR A 260 18.13 15.32 2.37
CA THR A 260 17.35 16.33 1.65
C THR A 260 18.25 17.46 1.17
N GLU A 261 18.23 17.69 -0.14
CA GLU A 261 19.05 18.68 -0.85
C GLU A 261 18.23 19.93 -1.17
N ASN A 262 16.97 19.76 -1.58
CA ASN A 262 16.11 20.84 -2.04
C ASN A 262 14.74 20.80 -1.36
N ILE A 263 14.29 21.96 -0.89
CA ILE A 263 12.92 22.16 -0.40
C ILE A 263 12.29 23.34 -1.12
N ILE A 264 11.10 23.11 -1.67
CA ILE A 264 10.25 24.14 -2.27
C ILE A 264 9.00 24.29 -1.40
N VAL A 265 8.74 25.49 -0.93
CA VAL A 265 7.58 25.83 -0.10
C VAL A 265 6.77 26.95 -0.71
N SER A 266 5.48 26.94 -0.39
CA SER A 266 4.53 27.98 -0.78
C SER A 266 3.99 28.73 0.43
N GLU A 267 3.03 29.62 0.20
CA GLU A 267 2.46 30.51 1.21
C GLU A 267 1.56 29.77 2.22
N ASN A 268 1.39 30.38 3.40
CA ASN A 268 0.44 29.95 4.44
C ASN A 268 0.64 28.51 4.97
N ILE A 269 1.88 28.00 4.99
CA ILE A 269 2.17 26.71 5.61
C ILE A 269 2.29 26.88 7.13
N THR A 270 1.50 26.11 7.87
CA THR A 270 1.57 26.07 9.35
C THR A 270 2.48 24.93 9.80
N TYR A 271 3.44 25.24 10.67
CA TYR A 271 4.33 24.25 11.27
C TYR A 271 4.04 24.11 12.77
N THR A 272 4.15 22.89 13.29
CA THR A 272 4.12 22.67 14.74
C THR A 272 5.54 22.69 15.33
N ASP A 273 6.25 21.57 15.39
CA ASP A 273 7.53 21.43 16.10
C ASP A 273 8.52 20.51 15.37
N MET A 274 9.80 20.89 15.30
CA MET A 274 10.92 20.05 14.80
C MET A 274 10.68 19.32 13.46
N VAL A 275 9.98 19.94 12.52
CA VAL A 275 9.53 19.28 11.28
C VAL A 275 10.69 18.76 10.43
N PHE A 276 11.74 19.56 10.29
CA PHE A 276 12.93 19.26 9.46
C PHE A 276 14.16 18.84 10.27
N LEU A 277 13.97 18.37 11.51
CA LEU A 277 15.08 18.01 12.39
C LEU A 277 15.96 16.92 11.75
N GLY A 278 17.26 17.21 11.63
CA GLY A 278 18.27 16.35 11.01
C GLY A 278 18.76 16.84 9.65
N MET A 279 17.97 17.67 8.96
CA MET A 279 18.37 18.31 7.70
C MET A 279 19.38 19.45 7.95
N LYS A 280 20.36 19.59 7.04
CA LYS A 280 21.37 20.65 7.08
C LYS A 280 21.75 21.06 5.65
N ASN A 281 22.03 22.35 5.44
CA ASN A 281 22.49 22.89 4.15
C ASN A 281 21.50 22.65 3.00
N VAL A 282 20.21 22.83 3.26
CA VAL A 282 19.15 22.66 2.25
C VAL A 282 19.06 23.90 1.37
N SER A 283 18.95 23.70 0.06
CA SER A 283 18.55 24.74 -0.89
C SER A 283 17.05 25.00 -0.75
N LEU A 284 16.70 26.09 -0.06
CA LEU A 284 15.31 26.48 0.17
C LEU A 284 14.83 27.46 -0.92
N THR A 285 13.66 27.16 -1.50
CA THR A 285 12.96 28.06 -2.42
C THR A 285 11.57 28.35 -1.88
N TYR A 286 11.25 29.63 -1.69
CA TYR A 286 9.91 30.08 -1.35
C TYR A 286 9.24 30.64 -2.60
N THR A 287 7.99 30.27 -2.84
CA THR A 287 7.25 30.62 -4.07
C THR A 287 6.25 31.76 -3.89
N GLY A 288 5.99 32.18 -2.64
CA GLY A 288 5.12 33.32 -2.34
C GLY A 288 5.81 34.67 -2.56
N VAL A 289 5.03 35.76 -2.45
CA VAL A 289 5.49 37.13 -2.69
C VAL A 289 5.72 37.95 -1.42
N GLN A 290 5.21 37.48 -0.28
CA GLN A 290 5.31 38.14 1.03
C GLN A 290 5.74 37.17 2.13
N ASP A 291 6.45 37.67 3.13
CA ASP A 291 6.73 36.94 4.37
C ASP A 291 5.60 37.11 5.38
N VAL A 292 4.69 36.13 5.41
CA VAL A 292 3.58 36.06 6.39
C VAL A 292 3.74 34.88 7.34
N THR A 293 4.99 34.47 7.60
CA THR A 293 5.30 33.28 8.40
C THR A 293 5.16 33.52 9.91
N ASP A 294 4.80 32.46 10.64
CA ASP A 294 4.79 32.48 12.10
C ASP A 294 6.15 32.11 12.71
N THR A 295 6.23 32.13 14.04
CA THR A 295 7.46 31.77 14.77
C THR A 295 7.91 30.33 14.52
N ASN A 296 6.99 29.38 14.39
CA ASN A 296 7.34 27.98 14.17
C ASN A 296 7.90 27.76 12.76
N ALA A 297 7.29 28.39 11.75
CA ALA A 297 7.80 28.42 10.39
C ALA A 297 9.20 29.01 10.35
N THR A 298 9.39 30.18 10.99
CA THR A 298 10.70 30.86 11.09
C THR A 298 11.78 29.92 11.64
N LEU A 299 11.53 29.29 12.80
CA LEU A 299 12.48 28.36 13.42
C LEU A 299 12.77 27.15 12.52
N ASN A 300 11.75 26.62 11.83
CA ASN A 300 11.92 25.47 10.96
C ASN A 300 12.75 25.78 9.71
N TYR A 301 12.65 26.98 9.14
CA TYR A 301 13.44 27.36 7.97
C TYR A 301 14.88 27.76 8.34
N GLN A 302 15.06 28.48 9.44
CA GLN A 302 16.39 28.91 9.90
C GLN A 302 17.32 27.74 10.24
N GLN A 303 16.76 26.61 10.69
CA GLN A 303 17.58 25.44 11.01
C GLN A 303 18.21 24.78 9.77
N ILE A 304 17.57 24.92 8.59
CA ILE A 304 17.93 24.16 7.38
C ILE A 304 18.65 24.99 6.33
N ALA A 305 18.41 26.30 6.26
CA ALA A 305 18.86 27.16 5.17
C ALA A 305 19.53 28.44 5.67
N THR A 306 20.60 28.85 4.98
CA THR A 306 21.32 30.12 5.22
C THR A 306 21.03 31.18 4.16
N ASN A 307 20.35 30.80 3.08
CA ASN A 307 19.86 31.68 2.02
C ASN A 307 18.58 31.08 1.42
N VAL A 308 17.64 31.93 0.99
CA VAL A 308 16.37 31.49 0.39
C VAL A 308 16.22 32.07 -1.02
N ASN A 309 15.93 31.22 -1.98
CA ASN A 309 15.54 31.68 -3.31
C ASN A 309 14.08 32.14 -3.28
N VAL A 310 13.81 33.33 -3.79
CA VAL A 310 12.46 33.92 -3.84
C VAL A 310 12.19 34.49 -5.24
N PRO A 311 10.92 34.74 -5.62
CA PRO A 311 10.58 35.35 -6.90
C PRO A 311 11.07 36.80 -7.02
N GLN A 312 11.24 37.31 -8.24
CA GLN A 312 11.64 38.71 -8.47
C GLN A 312 10.72 39.74 -7.81
N ASN A 313 9.42 39.46 -7.82
CA ASN A 313 8.38 40.30 -7.22
C ASN A 313 8.21 40.10 -5.70
N TYR A 314 9.10 39.37 -5.03
CA TYR A 314 9.09 39.25 -3.58
C TYR A 314 9.32 40.60 -2.89
N GLU A 315 8.47 40.94 -1.94
CA GLU A 315 8.32 42.30 -1.39
C GLU A 315 9.29 42.61 -0.24
N ASN A 316 9.71 41.60 0.52
CA ASN A 316 10.57 41.77 1.70
C ASN A 316 12.07 41.64 1.37
N ASP A 317 12.93 42.26 2.18
CA ASP A 317 14.40 42.15 2.05
C ASP A 317 14.97 40.82 2.57
N THR A 318 14.19 40.08 3.36
CA THR A 318 14.55 38.77 3.94
C THR A 318 13.33 37.84 3.96
N PHE A 319 13.56 36.56 4.21
CA PHE A 319 12.50 35.57 4.46
C PHE A 319 12.81 34.86 5.78
N CYS A 320 11.95 34.94 6.78
CA CYS A 320 12.20 34.40 8.13
C CYS A 320 13.52 34.92 8.73
N THR A 321 13.89 36.17 8.43
CA THR A 321 15.19 36.82 8.72
C THR A 321 16.42 36.18 8.03
N ILE A 322 16.20 35.22 7.13
CA ILE A 322 17.22 34.60 6.30
C ILE A 322 17.47 35.50 5.07
N PRO A 323 18.73 35.73 4.66
CA PRO A 323 19.05 36.40 3.40
C PRO A 323 18.36 35.75 2.21
N ILE A 324 17.97 36.57 1.24
CA ILE A 324 17.30 36.10 0.03
C ILE A 324 18.16 36.28 -1.22
N THR A 325 17.89 35.46 -2.23
CA THR A 325 18.32 35.66 -3.60
C THR A 325 17.10 35.67 -4.49
N LYS A 326 16.84 36.80 -5.16
CA LYS A 326 15.79 36.88 -6.17
C LYS A 326 16.22 36.09 -7.40
N LYS A 327 15.40 35.12 -7.81
CA LYS A 327 15.61 34.32 -9.02
C LYS A 327 14.43 34.47 -9.97
N ASP A 328 14.74 34.34 -11.25
CA ASP A 328 13.77 34.27 -12.34
C ASP A 328 13.02 32.95 -12.34
#